data_AF-A0A2V7IR33-F1
#
_entry.id   AF-A0A2V7IR33-F1
#
_cell.length_a   1.000
_cell.length_b   1.000
_cell.length_c   1.000
_cell.angle_alpha   90.00
_cell.angle_beta   90.00
_cell.angle_gamma   90.00
#
_symmetry.space_group_name_H-M   'P 1'
#
loop_
_entity.id
_entity.type
_entity.pdbx_description
1 polymer ?
#
loop_
_entity_poly.entity_id
_entity_poly.type
_entity_poly.pdbx_seq_one_letter_code
_entity_poly.pdbx_strand_id
1 'polypeptide(L)'
;MSVYAIVVFLHIVGALGLFAALGLEWASLYNLRRVATAGQVREWAKLLSALRLVGGPSALTILVTGIYLMATRWGGQGWIGVGLGGLVLIAALGGALTGRRSAAIVHAAATEDGAISATLGHRLHDPVLLLSAWLRTALGLGIVFVMSIKPSAAWALTAMGVALVVGLAAGLPSWSRGRRALPVP
;
A
#
# COMPACT_ATOMS: atom_id res chain seq x y z
N MET A 1 -15.32 19.84 -23.67
CA MET A 1 -14.92 18.77 -22.73
C MET A 1 -16.09 18.51 -21.79
N SER A 2 -16.49 17.26 -21.55
CA SER A 2 -17.61 16.95 -20.64
C SER A 2 -17.13 16.80 -19.20
N VAL A 3 -17.99 17.14 -18.22
CA VAL A 3 -17.70 16.94 -16.79
C VAL A 3 -17.35 15.48 -16.49
N TYR A 4 -18.04 14.55 -17.16
CA TYR A 4 -17.74 13.12 -17.09
C TYR A 4 -16.28 12.81 -17.44
N ALA A 5 -15.77 13.33 -18.57
CA ALA A 5 -14.39 13.07 -19.00
C ALA A 5 -13.36 13.63 -18.01
N ILE A 6 -13.62 14.81 -17.44
CA ILE A 6 -12.76 15.42 -16.41
C ILE A 6 -12.71 14.54 -15.15
N VAL A 7 -13.87 14.07 -14.68
CA VAL A 7 -13.93 13.23 -13.47
C VAL A 7 -13.25 11.88 -13.70
N VAL A 8 -13.44 11.25 -14.85
CA VAL A 8 -12.74 10.01 -15.20
C VAL A 8 -11.23 10.23 -15.27
N PHE A 9 -10.78 11.33 -15.88
CA PHE A 9 -9.37 11.70 -15.89
C PHE A 9 -8.80 11.83 -14.47
N LEU A 10 -9.47 12.58 -13.60
CA LEU A 10 -9.05 12.73 -12.20
C LEU A 10 -9.04 11.39 -11.45
N HIS A 11 -10.01 10.52 -11.71
CA HIS A 11 -10.06 9.19 -11.12
C HIS A 11 -8.82 8.35 -11.51
N ILE A 12 -8.44 8.39 -12.79
CA ILE A 12 -7.24 7.71 -13.29
C ILE A 12 -5.97 8.32 -12.69
N VAL A 13 -5.88 9.66 -12.62
CA VAL A 13 -4.75 10.35 -11.98
C VAL A 13 -4.63 9.94 -10.51
N GLY A 14 -5.74 9.86 -9.79
CA GLY A 14 -5.77 9.35 -8.42
C GLY A 14 -5.24 7.91 -8.34
N ALA A 15 -5.69 7.02 -9.24
CA ALA A 15 -5.20 5.64 -9.29
C ALA A 15 -3.69 5.58 -9.54
N LEU A 16 -3.19 6.33 -10.52
CA LEU A 16 -1.75 6.43 -10.81
C LEU A 16 -0.96 6.95 -9.61
N GLY A 17 -1.46 7.98 -8.93
CA GLY A 17 -0.85 8.52 -7.72
C GLY A 17 -0.78 7.49 -6.57
N LEU A 18 -1.82 6.67 -6.41
CA LEU A 18 -1.81 5.58 -5.43
C LEU A 18 -0.75 4.52 -5.76
N PHE A 19 -0.63 4.12 -7.04
CA PHE A 19 0.42 3.19 -7.48
C PHE A 19 1.83 3.80 -7.36
N ALA A 20 1.98 5.09 -7.63
CA ALA A 20 3.24 5.79 -7.41
C ALA A 20 3.64 5.77 -5.93
N ALA A 21 2.68 6.01 -5.01
CA ALA A 21 2.92 5.91 -3.58
C ALA A 21 3.31 4.49 -3.15
N LEU A 22 2.65 3.45 -3.68
CA LEU A 22 3.02 2.05 -3.43
C LEU A 22 4.42 1.72 -3.98
N GLY A 23 4.77 2.24 -5.17
CA GLY A 23 6.10 2.06 -5.75
C GLY A 23 7.21 2.71 -4.92
N LEU A 24 6.97 3.94 -4.43
CA LEU A 24 7.88 4.59 -3.49
C LEU A 24 8.01 3.80 -2.19
N GLU A 25 6.92 3.19 -1.70
CA GLU A 25 6.98 2.32 -0.53
C GLU A 25 7.88 1.12 -0.74
N TRP A 26 7.73 0.43 -1.88
CA TRP A 26 8.58 -0.69 -2.26
C TRP A 26 10.06 -0.29 -2.31
N ALA A 27 10.36 0.86 -2.93
CA ALA A 27 11.70 1.41 -2.98
C ALA A 27 12.25 1.71 -1.57
N SER A 28 11.45 2.35 -0.71
CA SER A 28 11.85 2.62 0.68
C SER A 28 12.11 1.33 1.45
N LEU A 29 11.21 0.35 1.40
CA LEU A 29 11.38 -0.92 2.12
C LEU A 29 12.60 -1.71 1.67
N TYR A 30 12.91 -1.69 0.38
CA TYR A 30 14.08 -2.38 -0.17
C TYR A 30 15.39 -1.70 0.23
N ASN A 31 15.44 -0.36 0.17
CA ASN A 31 16.64 0.39 0.54
C ASN A 31 16.86 0.39 2.06
N LEU A 32 15.82 0.51 2.87
CA LEU A 32 15.90 0.43 4.33
C LEU A 32 16.46 -0.89 4.86
N ARG A 33 16.40 -1.97 4.07
CA ARG A 33 17.01 -3.27 4.41
C ARG A 33 18.50 -3.36 4.06
N ARG A 34 19.02 -2.41 3.29
CA ARG A 34 20.40 -2.42 2.75
C ARG A 34 21.31 -1.35 3.36
N VAL A 35 20.73 -0.37 4.05
CA VAL A 35 21.48 0.71 4.68
C VAL A 35 22.26 0.24 5.90
N ALA A 36 23.43 0.85 6.12
CA ALA A 36 24.35 0.47 7.20
C ALA A 36 24.39 1.50 8.34
N THR A 37 23.86 2.70 8.13
CA THR A 37 23.93 3.81 9.10
C THR A 37 22.56 4.44 9.38
N ALA A 38 22.39 4.97 10.59
CA ALA A 38 21.16 5.66 11.00
C ALA A 38 20.88 6.92 10.14
N GLY A 39 21.93 7.58 9.64
CA GLY A 39 21.80 8.72 8.72
C GLY A 39 21.09 8.37 7.42
N GLN A 40 21.47 7.24 6.80
CA GLN A 40 20.81 6.75 5.59
C GLN A 40 19.36 6.32 5.88
N VAL A 41 19.10 5.69 7.03
CA VAL A 41 17.72 5.36 7.46
C VAL A 41 16.86 6.61 7.53
N ARG A 42 17.37 7.72 8.09
CA ARG A 42 16.64 9.00 8.17
C ARG A 42 16.30 9.58 6.79
N GLU A 43 17.20 9.45 5.81
CA GLU A 43 16.96 9.92 4.45
C GLU A 43 15.82 9.15 3.77
N TRP A 44 15.85 7.82 3.83
CA TRP A 44 14.77 6.98 3.31
C TRP A 44 13.47 7.10 4.12
N ALA A 45 13.56 7.41 5.42
CA ALA A 45 12.42 7.70 6.26
C ALA A 45 11.71 9.02 5.88
N LYS A 46 12.43 10.03 5.38
CA LYS A 46 11.81 11.23 4.81
C LYS A 46 10.97 10.88 3.59
N LEU A 47 11.43 9.98 2.73
CA LEU A 47 10.62 9.52 1.59
C LEU A 47 9.34 8.79 2.06
N LEU A 48 9.38 8.05 3.16
CA LEU A 48 8.17 7.46 3.77
C LEU A 48 7.16 8.51 4.27
N SER A 49 7.60 9.72 4.65
CA SER A 49 6.65 10.81 4.92
C SER A 49 6.05 11.40 3.63
N ALA A 50 6.81 11.45 2.54
CA ALA A 50 6.31 11.89 1.23
C ALA A 50 5.22 10.94 0.67
N LEU A 51 5.28 9.64 1.00
CA LEU A 51 4.20 8.69 0.69
C LEU A 51 2.84 9.15 1.21
N ARG A 52 2.78 9.74 2.42
CA ARG A 52 1.50 10.21 2.98
C ARG A 52 0.96 11.42 2.21
N LEU A 53 1.87 12.29 1.77
CA LEU A 53 1.54 13.47 0.96
C LEU A 53 1.04 13.10 -0.44
N VAL A 54 1.48 11.98 -1.01
CA VAL A 54 1.01 11.53 -2.33
C VAL A 54 -0.17 10.58 -2.20
N GLY A 55 -0.06 9.56 -1.35
CA GLY A 55 -1.03 8.48 -1.21
C GLY A 55 -2.37 8.94 -0.63
N GLY A 56 -2.35 9.84 0.36
CA GLY A 56 -3.58 10.38 0.96
C GLY A 56 -4.46 11.14 -0.04
N PRO A 57 -3.93 12.20 -0.70
CA PRO A 57 -4.67 12.92 -1.75
C PRO A 57 -5.07 12.03 -2.93
N SER A 58 -4.22 11.07 -3.31
CA SER A 58 -4.54 10.12 -4.39
C SER A 58 -5.74 9.24 -4.03
N ALA A 59 -5.74 8.63 -2.84
CA ALA A 59 -6.86 7.83 -2.35
C ALA A 59 -8.14 8.65 -2.21
N LEU A 60 -8.05 9.88 -1.71
CA LEU A 60 -9.19 10.80 -1.63
C LEU A 60 -9.73 11.15 -3.01
N THR A 61 -8.86 11.42 -3.98
CA THR A 61 -9.24 11.72 -5.35
C THR A 61 -9.97 10.53 -5.98
N ILE A 62 -9.46 9.31 -5.85
CA ILE A 62 -10.14 8.08 -6.31
C ILE A 62 -11.52 7.96 -5.67
N LEU A 63 -11.59 8.14 -4.34
CA LEU A 63 -12.83 7.96 -3.58
C LEU A 63 -13.90 8.97 -4.00
N VAL A 64 -13.57 10.26 -4.01
CA VAL A 64 -14.51 11.34 -4.37
C VAL A 64 -15.00 11.18 -5.80
N THR A 65 -14.09 10.98 -6.75
CA THR A 65 -14.44 10.82 -8.17
C THR A 65 -15.20 9.51 -8.43
N GLY A 66 -14.84 8.43 -7.74
CA GLY A 66 -15.53 7.14 -7.83
C GLY A 66 -16.97 7.19 -7.30
N ILE A 67 -17.19 7.83 -6.16
CA ILE A 67 -18.54 8.07 -5.60
C ILE A 67 -19.37 8.94 -6.54
N TYR A 68 -18.77 9.99 -7.12
CA TYR A 68 -19.46 10.84 -8.09
C TYR A 68 -19.91 10.04 -9.33
N LEU A 69 -19.03 9.22 -9.91
CA LEU A 69 -19.35 8.39 -11.08
C LEU A 69 -20.40 7.32 -10.76
N MET A 70 -20.34 6.72 -9.57
CA MET A 70 -21.36 5.82 -9.07
C MET A 70 -22.72 6.52 -9.01
N ALA A 71 -22.80 7.67 -8.36
CA ALA A 71 -24.06 8.40 -8.15
C ALA A 71 -24.68 8.93 -9.44
N THR A 72 -23.87 9.33 -10.43
CA THR A 72 -24.35 10.04 -11.61
C THR A 72 -24.48 9.18 -12.87
N ARG A 73 -23.81 8.02 -12.95
CA ARG A 73 -23.75 7.22 -14.19
C ARG A 73 -24.13 5.77 -14.04
N TRP A 74 -23.70 5.10 -12.97
CA TRP A 74 -23.76 3.63 -12.93
C TRP A 74 -24.65 3.06 -11.82
N GLY A 75 -24.98 3.85 -10.79
CA GLY A 75 -25.68 3.37 -9.60
C GLY A 75 -24.84 2.40 -8.78
N GLY A 76 -25.47 1.70 -7.83
CA GLY A 76 -24.82 0.77 -6.91
C GLY A 76 -24.49 -0.59 -7.52
N GLN A 77 -23.59 -0.63 -8.50
CA GLN A 77 -23.15 -1.89 -9.10
C GLN A 77 -22.23 -2.68 -8.17
N GLY A 78 -22.35 -4.01 -8.16
CA GLY A 78 -21.58 -4.87 -7.26
C GLY A 78 -20.06 -4.71 -7.39
N TRP A 79 -19.54 -4.55 -8.61
CA TRP A 79 -18.11 -4.31 -8.84
C TRP A 79 -17.62 -2.97 -8.27
N ILE A 80 -18.48 -1.94 -8.20
CA ILE A 80 -18.17 -0.66 -7.55
C ILE A 80 -18.02 -0.90 -6.05
N GLY A 81 -18.98 -1.61 -5.44
CA GLY A 81 -18.92 -1.97 -4.02
C GLY A 81 -17.66 -2.76 -3.67
N VAL A 82 -17.30 -3.75 -4.50
CA VAL A 82 -16.06 -4.53 -4.30
C VAL A 82 -14.81 -3.67 -4.43
N GLY A 83 -14.74 -2.76 -5.42
CA GLY A 83 -13.60 -1.88 -5.58
C GLY A 83 -13.46 -0.86 -4.44
N LEU A 84 -14.57 -0.28 -3.96
CA LEU A 84 -14.57 0.60 -2.80
C LEU A 84 -14.15 -0.15 -1.53
N GLY A 85 -14.68 -1.36 -1.30
CA GLY A 85 -14.27 -2.22 -0.21
C GLY A 85 -12.78 -2.56 -0.26
N GLY A 86 -12.25 -2.84 -1.46
CA GLY A 86 -10.82 -3.05 -1.70
C GLY A 86 -9.98 -1.81 -1.36
N LEU A 87 -10.42 -0.61 -1.76
CA LEU A 87 -9.73 0.63 -1.44
C LEU A 87 -9.71 0.89 0.07
N VAL A 88 -10.82 0.65 0.76
CA VAL A 88 -10.90 0.75 2.24
C VAL A 88 -9.95 -0.24 2.89
N LEU A 89 -9.88 -1.48 2.39
CA LEU A 89 -8.94 -2.49 2.89
C LEU A 89 -7.48 -2.05 2.67
N ILE A 90 -7.15 -1.49 1.50
CA ILE A 90 -5.81 -0.93 1.24
C ILE A 90 -5.48 0.19 2.25
N ALA A 91 -6.41 1.12 2.47
CA ALA A 91 -6.23 2.20 3.42
C ALA A 91 -6.05 1.70 4.86
N ALA A 92 -6.86 0.72 5.28
CA ALA A 92 -6.76 0.09 6.60
C ALA A 92 -5.41 -0.61 6.78
N LEU A 93 -4.97 -1.41 5.81
CA LEU A 93 -3.66 -2.07 5.85
C LEU A 93 -2.51 -1.04 5.89
N GLY A 94 -2.60 0.00 5.07
CA GLY A 94 -1.59 1.05 4.97
C GLY A 94 -1.49 1.89 6.25
N GLY A 95 -2.62 2.27 6.85
CA GLY A 95 -2.65 3.03 8.09
C GLY A 95 -2.27 2.20 9.31
N ALA A 96 -2.94 1.05 9.49
CA ALA A 96 -2.82 0.26 10.71
C ALA A 96 -1.52 -0.54 10.80
N LEU A 97 -1.06 -1.14 9.69
CA LEU A 97 0.13 -2.00 9.71
C LEU A 97 1.38 -1.22 9.32
N THR A 98 1.35 -0.58 8.15
CA THR A 98 2.52 0.12 7.61
C THR A 98 2.79 1.43 8.33
N GLY A 99 1.79 2.29 8.44
CA GLY A 99 1.94 3.66 8.96
C GLY A 99 2.42 3.70 10.41
N ARG A 100 1.96 2.77 11.25
CA ARG A 100 2.39 2.65 12.66
C ARG A 100 3.84 2.17 12.77
N ARG A 101 4.20 1.15 11.99
CA ARG A 101 5.56 0.57 11.99
C ARG A 101 6.59 1.51 11.38
N SER A 102 6.26 2.17 10.28
CA SER A 102 7.15 3.17 9.67
C SER A 102 7.40 4.35 10.59
N ALA A 103 6.37 4.85 11.28
CA ALA A 103 6.55 5.89 12.30
C ALA A 103 7.47 5.44 13.45
N ALA A 104 7.35 4.18 13.89
CA ALA A 104 8.23 3.62 14.92
C ALA A 104 9.69 3.47 14.45
N ILE A 105 9.92 3.22 13.14
CA ILE A 105 11.26 3.22 12.53
C ILE A 105 11.82 4.64 12.48
N VAL A 106 11.03 5.60 11.99
CA VAL A 106 11.43 7.02 11.90
C VAL A 106 11.82 7.55 13.28
N HIS A 107 11.02 7.25 14.30
CA HIS A 107 11.26 7.75 15.65
C HIS A 107 12.53 7.15 16.27
N ALA A 108 12.75 5.83 16.10
CA ALA A 108 13.96 5.16 16.59
C ALA A 108 15.22 5.64 15.85
N ALA A 109 15.14 5.86 14.53
CA ALA A 109 16.26 6.37 13.75
C ALA A 109 16.59 7.84 14.07
N ALA A 110 15.65 8.60 14.64
CA ALA A 110 15.90 9.98 15.06
C ALA A 110 16.71 10.06 16.37
N THR A 111 16.68 9.01 17.19
CA THR A 111 17.39 8.94 18.48
C THR A 111 18.72 8.20 18.40
N GLU A 112 19.07 7.64 17.24
CA GLU A 112 20.31 6.87 17.03
C GLU A 112 21.36 7.66 16.24
N ASP A 113 22.58 7.66 16.77
CA ASP A 113 23.76 8.24 16.12
C ASP A 113 24.79 7.14 15.80
N GLY A 114 25.24 7.11 14.54
CA GLY A 114 26.25 6.16 14.07
C GLY A 114 25.67 4.86 13.50
N ALA A 115 26.17 3.72 14.00
CA ALA A 115 25.83 2.39 13.51
C ALA A 115 24.41 1.98 13.91
N ILE A 116 23.75 1.18 13.06
CA ILE A 116 22.38 0.71 13.29
C ILE A 116 22.35 -0.21 14.50
N SER A 117 21.51 0.10 15.49
CA SER A 117 21.30 -0.78 16.65
C SER A 117 20.62 -2.09 16.24
N ALA A 118 20.82 -3.16 17.01
CA ALA A 118 20.15 -4.45 16.77
C ALA A 118 18.61 -4.33 16.79
N THR A 119 18.07 -3.42 17.61
CA THR A 119 16.62 -3.16 17.72
C THR A 119 16.08 -2.42 16.50
N LEU A 120 16.80 -1.43 15.96
CA LEU A 120 16.45 -0.76 14.71
C LEU A 120 16.59 -1.71 13.51
N GLY A 121 17.66 -2.49 13.46
CA GLY A 121 17.89 -3.53 12.45
C GLY A 121 16.74 -4.53 12.35
N HIS A 122 16.22 -5.00 13.50
CA HIS A 122 15.07 -5.90 13.54
C HIS A 122 13.79 -5.25 12.99
N ARG A 123 13.55 -3.97 13.31
CA ARG A 123 12.38 -3.22 12.80
C ARG A 123 12.44 -2.99 11.29
N LEU A 124 13.63 -2.70 10.75
CA LEU A 124 13.83 -2.53 9.30
C LEU A 124 13.53 -3.81 8.51
N HIS A 125 13.73 -4.97 9.15
CA HIS A 125 13.51 -6.28 8.56
C HIS A 125 12.13 -6.87 8.88
N ASP A 126 11.22 -6.11 9.52
CA ASP A 126 9.89 -6.60 9.89
C ASP A 126 9.15 -7.17 8.66
N PRO A 127 8.86 -8.48 8.63
CA PRO A 127 8.19 -9.12 7.50
C PRO A 127 6.75 -8.64 7.31
N VAL A 128 6.12 -8.07 8.33
CA VAL A 128 4.75 -7.55 8.24
C VAL A 128 4.69 -6.34 7.30
N LEU A 129 5.75 -5.53 7.21
CA LEU A 129 5.83 -4.42 6.26
C LEU A 129 5.81 -4.91 4.81
N LEU A 130 6.59 -5.96 4.49
CA LEU A 130 6.59 -6.55 3.15
C LEU A 130 5.27 -7.25 2.83
N LEU A 131 4.71 -7.99 3.78
CA LEU A 131 3.41 -8.63 3.60
C LEU A 131 2.31 -7.59 3.33
N SER A 132 2.29 -6.50 4.10
CA SER A 132 1.35 -5.39 3.90
C SER A 132 1.53 -4.72 2.53
N ALA A 133 2.77 -4.51 2.08
CA ALA A 133 3.06 -3.96 0.76
C ALA A 133 2.57 -4.89 -0.37
N TRP A 134 2.89 -6.19 -0.29
CA TRP A 134 2.40 -7.19 -1.25
C TRP A 134 0.88 -7.26 -1.33
N LEU A 135 0.21 -7.33 -0.17
CA LEU A 135 -1.25 -7.34 -0.11
C LEU A 135 -1.87 -6.11 -0.76
N ARG A 136 -1.36 -4.92 -0.43
CA ARG A 136 -1.89 -3.66 -0.99
C ARG A 136 -1.63 -3.52 -2.48
N THR A 137 -0.46 -3.95 -2.96
CA THR A 137 -0.17 -3.99 -4.40
C THR A 137 -1.09 -4.96 -5.13
N ALA A 138 -1.27 -6.17 -4.61
CA ALA A 138 -2.15 -7.16 -5.23
C ALA A 138 -3.62 -6.71 -5.23
N LEU A 139 -4.11 -6.18 -4.11
CA LEU A 139 -5.44 -5.58 -4.02
C LEU A 139 -5.60 -4.42 -5.01
N GLY A 140 -4.60 -3.54 -5.12
CA GLY A 140 -4.63 -2.43 -6.07
C GLY A 140 -4.80 -2.91 -7.50
N LEU A 141 -4.04 -3.94 -7.91
CA LEU A 141 -4.17 -4.56 -9.22
C LEU A 141 -5.54 -5.25 -9.42
N GLY A 142 -6.04 -5.93 -8.39
CA GLY A 142 -7.38 -6.51 -8.39
C GLY A 142 -8.47 -5.46 -8.59
N ILE A 143 -8.36 -4.30 -7.94
CA ILE A 143 -9.29 -3.17 -8.12
C ILE A 143 -9.23 -2.66 -9.56
N VAL A 144 -8.04 -2.46 -10.12
CA VAL A 144 -7.89 -2.02 -11.52
C VAL A 144 -8.58 -3.01 -12.46
N PHE A 145 -8.34 -4.31 -12.30
CA PHE A 145 -9.00 -5.35 -13.09
C PHE A 145 -10.53 -5.26 -13.00
N VAL A 146 -11.07 -5.16 -11.78
CA VAL A 146 -12.51 -5.05 -11.55
C VAL A 146 -13.10 -3.79 -12.17
N MET A 147 -12.40 -2.66 -12.11
CA MET A 147 -12.83 -1.37 -12.67
C MET A 147 -12.74 -1.33 -14.21
N SER A 148 -11.82 -2.10 -14.80
CA SER A 148 -11.67 -2.21 -16.25
C SER A 148 -12.72 -3.14 -16.87
N ILE A 149 -12.92 -4.33 -16.29
CA ILE A 149 -13.80 -5.35 -16.85
C ILE A 149 -15.26 -5.18 -16.40
N LYS A 150 -15.49 -4.55 -15.24
CA LYS A 150 -16.82 -4.31 -14.64
C LYS A 150 -17.67 -5.58 -14.55
N PRO A 151 -17.13 -6.68 -13.99
CA PRO A 151 -17.83 -7.96 -13.97
C PRO A 151 -18.98 -7.95 -12.96
N SER A 152 -19.74 -9.05 -12.87
CA SER A 152 -20.75 -9.21 -11.81
C SER A 152 -20.09 -9.23 -10.41
N ALA A 153 -20.89 -9.00 -9.37
CA ALA A 153 -20.40 -8.97 -7.98
C ALA A 153 -19.62 -10.24 -7.60
N ALA A 154 -20.12 -11.41 -8.02
CA ALA A 154 -19.48 -12.70 -7.74
C ALA A 154 -18.07 -12.76 -8.34
N TRP A 155 -17.94 -12.44 -9.64
CA TRP A 155 -16.65 -12.43 -10.33
C TRP A 155 -15.69 -11.35 -9.80
N ALA A 156 -16.22 -10.19 -9.40
CA ALA A 156 -15.42 -9.15 -8.76
C ALA A 156 -14.85 -9.64 -7.41
N LEU A 157 -15.67 -10.31 -6.59
CA LEU A 157 -15.22 -10.91 -5.33
C LEU A 157 -14.19 -12.02 -5.56
N THR A 158 -14.41 -12.88 -6.56
CA THR A 158 -13.44 -13.94 -6.91
C THR A 158 -12.10 -13.33 -7.33
N ALA A 159 -12.12 -12.30 -8.20
CA ALA A 159 -10.90 -11.61 -8.60
C ALA A 159 -10.15 -11.00 -7.42
N MET A 160 -10.88 -10.39 -6.46
CA MET A 160 -10.27 -9.84 -5.24
C MET A 160 -9.73 -10.93 -4.32
N GLY A 161 -10.44 -12.06 -4.20
CA GLY A 161 -9.98 -13.24 -3.47
C GLY A 161 -8.69 -13.81 -4.05
N VAL A 162 -8.60 -13.94 -5.38
CA VAL A 162 -7.38 -14.35 -6.08
C VAL A 162 -6.25 -13.36 -5.81
N ALA A 163 -6.51 -12.04 -5.92
CA ALA A 163 -5.52 -11.02 -5.61
C ALA A 163 -4.99 -11.13 -4.17
N LEU A 164 -5.87 -11.38 -3.20
CA LEU A 164 -5.47 -11.61 -1.80
C LEU A 164 -4.60 -12.86 -1.66
N VAL A 165 -4.99 -13.98 -2.27
CA VAL A 165 -4.20 -15.23 -2.23
C VAL A 165 -2.82 -15.02 -2.84
N VAL A 166 -2.74 -14.34 -3.98
CA VAL A 166 -1.46 -14.01 -4.64
C VAL A 166 -0.60 -13.10 -3.76
N GLY A 167 -1.19 -12.05 -3.16
CA GLY A 167 -0.48 -11.15 -2.26
C GLY A 167 0.03 -11.85 -1.00
N LEU A 168 -0.76 -12.75 -0.42
CA LEU A 168 -0.33 -13.59 0.71
C LEU A 168 0.80 -14.53 0.28
N ALA A 169 0.64 -15.28 -0.81
CA ALA A 169 1.63 -16.23 -1.30
C ALA A 169 2.97 -15.55 -1.63
N ALA A 170 2.95 -14.35 -2.20
CA ALA A 170 4.16 -13.56 -2.47
C ALA A 170 4.82 -13.00 -1.19
N GLY A 171 4.02 -12.70 -0.15
CA GLY A 171 4.50 -12.19 1.13
C GLY A 171 5.02 -13.25 2.11
N LEU A 172 4.48 -14.47 2.10
CA LEU A 172 4.82 -15.55 3.04
C LEU A 172 6.32 -15.97 3.04
N PRO A 173 7.04 -16.05 1.91
CA PRO A 173 8.47 -16.36 1.90
C PRO A 173 9.32 -15.33 2.67
N SER A 174 8.87 -14.07 2.75
CA SER A 174 9.57 -13.02 3.51
C SER A 174 9.37 -13.16 5.03
N TRP A 175 8.26 -13.75 5.46
CA TRP A 175 7.94 -14.02 6.87
C TRP A 175 8.73 -15.19 7.45
N SER A 176 8.91 -16.26 6.67
CA SER A 176 9.66 -17.44 7.11
C SER A 176 11.16 -17.16 7.34
N ARG A 177 11.76 -16.25 6.56
CA ARG A 177 13.18 -15.85 6.71
C ARG A 177 13.41 -14.99 7.95
N GLY A 178 12.48 -14.10 8.29
CA GLY A 178 12.58 -13.27 9.50
C GLY A 178 12.54 -14.05 10.81
N ARG A 179 11.83 -15.20 10.85
CA ARG A 179 11.78 -16.07 12.04
C ARG A 179 13.03 -16.93 12.25
N ARG A 180 13.77 -17.29 11.18
CA ARG A 180 15.01 -18.06 11.29
C ARG A 180 16.21 -17.25 11.79
N ALA A 181 16.09 -15.92 11.84
CA ALA A 181 17.17 -15.03 12.29
C ALA A 181 17.11 -14.69 13.79
N LEU A 182 16.14 -15.22 14.55
CA LEU A 182 16.11 -15.12 16.00
C LEU A 182 16.88 -16.32 16.59
N PRO A 183 17.98 -16.12 17.33
CA PRO A 183 18.52 -17.17 18.17
C PRO A 183 17.43 -17.57 19.17
N VAL A 184 17.10 -18.86 19.19
CA VAL A 184 16.29 -19.44 20.27
C VAL A 184 17.14 -19.32 21.55
N PRO A 185 16.58 -18.81 22.66
CA PRO A 185 17.30 -18.66 23.93
C PRO A 185 17.76 -20.00 24.51
#